data_AF-A0A8K0XXC0-F1
#
_entry.id   AF-A0A8K0XXC0-F1
#
_cell.length_a   1.000
_cell.length_b   1.000
_cell.length_c   1.000
_cell.angle_alpha   90.00
_cell.angle_beta   90.00
_cell.angle_gamma   90.00
#
_symmetry.space_group_name_H-M   'P 1'
#
loop_
_entity.id
_entity.type
_entity.pdbx_description
1 polymer ?
#
loop_
_entity_poly.entity_id
_entity_poly.type
_entity_poly.pdbx_seq_one_letter_code
_entity_poly.pdbx_strand_id
1 'polypeptide(L)'
;MQICMLDYGNLSADGKTAYLKCYGIGTFEVLSGIERYINNPDCTDHEKAAIPPGTYWVTDRPAGSLYNRVRAEAIDAWHGYRDHHSEWFALFSDKTKKDCLNVNGLNRTGFRLHPLNSDGTGVSWGCITLRRYSDFHHLRRLLLKRGTFPVPGGNGLMAWARIDVRSTPDFSQCEAEVREKEDADKRRAQQALKKRTESAE
;
A
#
# COMPACT_ATOMS: atom_id res chain seq x y z
N MET A 1 13.18 15.48 -8.15
CA MET A 1 12.52 14.62 -7.14
C MET A 1 11.08 14.34 -7.54
N GLN A 2 10.65 13.07 -7.64
CA GLN A 2 9.23 12.73 -7.80
C GLN A 2 8.54 12.75 -6.43
N ILE A 3 7.34 13.34 -6.37
CA ILE A 3 6.51 13.40 -5.17
C ILE A 3 5.17 12.74 -5.47
N CYS A 4 4.68 11.91 -4.56
CA CYS A 4 3.34 11.37 -4.58
C CYS A 4 2.65 11.60 -3.24
N MET A 5 1.32 11.51 -3.23
CA MET A 5 0.49 11.70 -2.06
C MET A 5 -0.57 10.62 -2.00
N LEU A 6 -0.74 10.04 -0.82
CA LEU A 6 -1.84 9.16 -0.47
C LEU A 6 -2.58 9.83 0.69
N ASP A 7 -3.88 10.08 0.55
CA ASP A 7 -4.67 10.73 1.59
C ASP A 7 -5.82 9.82 1.99
N TYR A 8 -5.82 9.34 3.25
CA TYR A 8 -6.90 8.48 3.75
C TYR A 8 -8.20 9.25 3.98
N GLY A 9 -8.19 10.59 3.93
CA GLY A 9 -9.41 11.39 3.86
C GLY A 9 -10.09 11.38 2.49
N ASN A 10 -9.45 10.79 1.47
CA ASN A 10 -9.99 10.68 0.11
C ASN A 10 -10.02 9.21 -0.35
N LEU A 11 -11.09 8.51 0.01
CA LEU A 11 -11.35 7.12 -0.36
C LEU A 11 -12.55 7.00 -1.28
N SER A 12 -12.70 5.86 -1.95
CA SER A 12 -13.95 5.47 -2.59
C SER A 12 -15.09 5.42 -1.57
N ALA A 13 -16.33 5.53 -2.05
CA ALA A 13 -17.52 5.52 -1.18
C ALA A 13 -17.65 4.26 -0.31
N ASP A 14 -17.03 3.14 -0.72
CA ASP A 14 -16.96 1.91 0.05
C ASP A 14 -15.73 1.79 0.97
N GLY A 15 -14.83 2.78 0.95
CA GLY A 15 -13.58 2.79 1.72
C GLY A 15 -12.51 1.82 1.21
N LYS A 16 -12.80 1.01 0.20
CA LYS A 16 -11.92 -0.09 -0.24
C LYS A 16 -10.79 0.39 -1.15
N THR A 17 -10.93 1.56 -1.77
CA THR A 17 -9.95 2.13 -2.70
C THR A 17 -9.46 3.46 -2.17
N ALA A 18 -8.14 3.61 -2.07
CA ALA A 18 -7.46 4.86 -1.86
C ALA A 18 -6.78 5.31 -3.17
N TYR A 19 -6.34 6.56 -3.22
CA TYR A 19 -5.77 7.15 -4.43
C TYR A 19 -4.35 7.66 -4.20
N LEU A 20 -3.37 7.05 -4.88
CA LEU A 20 -1.99 7.53 -4.90
C LEU A 20 -1.82 8.53 -6.04
N LYS A 21 -1.78 9.81 -5.71
CA LYS A 21 -1.55 10.90 -6.66
C LYS A 21 -0.06 11.16 -6.81
N CYS A 22 0.53 10.83 -7.95
CA CYS A 22 1.92 11.16 -8.28
C CYS A 22 1.98 12.38 -9.20
N TYR A 23 2.50 13.50 -8.68
CA TYR A 23 2.52 14.77 -9.39
C TYR A 23 3.29 14.70 -10.71
N GLY A 24 2.64 15.11 -11.81
CA GLY A 24 3.20 15.04 -13.16
C GLY A 24 3.22 13.63 -13.78
N ILE A 25 2.65 12.63 -13.12
CA ILE A 25 2.49 11.26 -13.66
C ILE A 25 1.00 10.92 -13.80
N GLY A 26 0.24 10.99 -12.71
CA GLY A 26 -1.14 10.54 -12.69
C GLY A 26 -1.63 10.15 -11.30
N THR A 27 -2.85 9.62 -11.24
CA THR A 27 -3.46 9.10 -10.01
C THR A 27 -3.74 7.62 -10.20
N PHE A 28 -3.37 6.82 -9.21
CA PHE A 28 -3.47 5.36 -9.25
C PHE A 28 -4.38 4.87 -8.13
N GLU A 29 -5.19 3.87 -8.43
CA GLU A 29 -6.00 3.18 -7.43
C GLU A 29 -5.13 2.23 -6.62
N VAL A 30 -5.15 2.40 -5.30
CA VAL A 30 -4.36 1.62 -4.37
C VAL A 30 -5.21 1.11 -3.22
N LEU A 31 -4.65 0.17 -2.48
CA LEU A 31 -5.12 -0.22 -1.16
C LEU A 31 -3.94 -0.41 -0.22
N SER A 32 -4.20 -0.31 1.07
CA SER A 32 -3.24 -0.61 2.12
C SER A 32 -3.90 -1.31 3.29
N GLY A 33 -3.30 -2.39 3.78
CA GLY A 33 -3.90 -3.24 4.81
C GLY A 33 -4.73 -4.38 4.22
N ILE A 34 -5.20 -5.29 5.09
CA ILE A 34 -6.06 -6.41 4.70
C ILE A 34 -7.37 -6.41 5.49
N GLU A 35 -8.37 -7.08 4.93
CA GLU A 35 -9.66 -7.35 5.59
C GLU A 35 -10.27 -6.08 6.22
N ARG A 36 -10.59 -6.13 7.51
CA ARG A 36 -11.17 -5.04 8.30
C ARG A 36 -10.29 -3.79 8.43
N TYR A 37 -8.99 -3.89 8.12
CA TYR A 37 -8.04 -2.78 8.26
C TYR A 37 -7.69 -2.06 6.95
N ILE A 38 -8.37 -2.41 5.85
CA ILE A 38 -8.14 -1.77 4.55
C ILE A 38 -8.37 -0.26 4.67
N ASN A 39 -7.33 0.50 4.31
CA ASN A 39 -7.26 1.95 4.28
C ASN A 39 -7.72 2.63 5.59
N ASN A 40 -7.58 1.95 6.73
CA ASN A 40 -7.94 2.52 8.02
C ASN A 40 -6.70 3.07 8.74
N PRO A 41 -6.50 4.41 8.80
CA PRO A 41 -5.35 5.02 9.47
C PRO A 41 -5.39 4.80 10.99
N ASP A 42 -6.57 4.64 11.57
CA ASP A 42 -6.79 4.50 13.01
C ASP A 42 -6.39 3.11 13.51
N CYS A 43 -6.20 2.14 12.62
CA CYS A 43 -5.76 0.80 12.99
C CYS A 43 -4.27 0.57 12.69
N THR A 44 -3.49 1.61 12.37
CA THR A 44 -2.12 1.42 11.86
C THR A 44 -1.13 0.89 12.90
N ASP A 45 -1.53 0.87 14.17
CA ASP A 45 -0.86 0.20 15.29
C ASP A 45 -1.20 -1.30 15.45
N HIS A 46 -1.98 -1.88 14.53
CA HIS A 46 -2.20 -3.33 14.45
C HIS A 46 -1.31 -3.99 13.40
N GLU A 47 -1.08 -5.30 13.53
CA GLU A 47 -0.41 -6.07 12.48
C GLU A 47 -1.22 -6.09 11.19
N LYS A 48 -0.54 -6.06 10.03
CA LYS A 48 -1.12 -6.12 8.68
C LYS A 48 -2.15 -5.02 8.35
N ALA A 49 -2.33 -4.03 9.22
CA ALA A 49 -3.16 -2.87 8.94
C ALA A 49 -2.53 -1.95 7.89
N ALA A 50 -3.25 -0.88 7.51
CA ALA A 50 -2.79 0.08 6.53
C ALA A 50 -1.39 0.67 6.85
N ILE A 51 -0.72 1.23 5.83
CA ILE A 51 0.54 1.94 6.02
C ILE A 51 0.29 3.15 6.93
N PRO A 52 1.07 3.34 8.01
CA PRO A 52 0.88 4.48 8.91
C PRO A 52 1.00 5.83 8.18
N PRO A 53 0.29 6.88 8.62
CA PRO A 53 0.54 8.23 8.13
C PRO A 53 1.97 8.70 8.40
N GLY A 54 2.54 9.40 7.43
CA GLY A 54 3.93 9.82 7.46
C GLY A 54 4.53 10.02 6.07
N THR A 55 5.80 10.40 6.03
CA THR A 55 6.56 10.53 4.78
C THR A 55 7.42 9.28 4.58
N TYR A 56 7.38 8.75 3.36
CA TYR A 56 8.10 7.55 2.96
C TYR A 56 8.95 7.82 1.72
N TRP A 57 10.13 7.21 1.69
CA TRP A 57 11.06 7.23 0.56
C TRP A 57 10.95 5.93 -0.22
N VAL A 58 10.67 6.05 -1.52
CA VAL A 58 10.61 4.91 -2.45
C VAL A 58 12.04 4.56 -2.84
N THR A 59 12.57 3.46 -2.32
CA THR A 59 13.95 3.03 -2.54
C THR A 59 13.97 1.70 -3.27
N ASP A 60 15.13 1.31 -3.77
CA ASP A 60 15.33 -0.09 -4.13
C ASP A 60 15.08 -0.97 -2.91
N ARG A 61 14.51 -2.16 -3.14
CA ARG A 61 14.40 -3.17 -2.10
C ARG A 61 15.82 -3.54 -1.66
N PRO A 62 16.14 -3.50 -0.35
CA PRO A 62 17.40 -4.04 0.13
C PRO A 62 17.51 -5.47 -0.36
N ALA A 63 18.49 -5.73 -1.23
CA ALA A 63 18.81 -7.09 -1.59
C ALA A 63 19.22 -7.79 -0.29
N GLY A 64 18.39 -8.74 0.18
CA GLY A 64 18.88 -9.73 1.13
C GLY A 64 20.07 -10.49 0.53
N SER A 65 20.66 -11.42 1.28
CA SER A 65 21.76 -12.25 0.77
C SER A 65 21.46 -12.81 -0.63
N LEU A 66 22.49 -12.98 -1.46
CA LEU A 66 22.38 -13.51 -2.84
C LEU A 66 21.50 -14.78 -2.91
N TYR A 67 21.57 -15.61 -1.86
CA TYR A 67 20.76 -16.81 -1.65
C TYR A 67 19.24 -16.53 -1.62
N ASN A 68 18.81 -15.46 -0.94
CA ASN A 68 17.39 -15.07 -0.86
C ASN A 68 16.88 -14.48 -2.18
N ARG A 69 17.75 -13.92 -3.02
CA ARG A 69 17.39 -13.47 -4.37
C ARG A 69 17.11 -14.65 -5.30
N VAL A 70 18.02 -15.64 -5.32
CA VAL A 70 17.84 -16.86 -6.14
C VAL A 70 16.61 -17.66 -5.68
N ARG A 71 16.38 -17.74 -4.37
CA ARG A 71 15.17 -18.41 -3.83
C ARG A 71 13.87 -17.69 -4.20
N ALA A 72 13.84 -16.35 -4.16
CA ALA A 72 12.67 -15.58 -4.56
C ALA A 72 12.40 -15.71 -6.07
N GLU A 73 13.44 -15.64 -6.91
CA GLU A 73 13.33 -15.83 -8.36
C GLU A 73 12.87 -17.26 -8.74
N ALA A 74 13.32 -18.29 -8.00
CA ALA A 74 12.89 -19.67 -8.22
C ALA A 74 11.42 -19.92 -7.82
N ILE A 75 10.94 -19.29 -6.74
CA ILE A 75 9.54 -19.39 -6.31
C ILE A 75 8.63 -18.62 -7.28
N ASP A 76 9.03 -17.42 -7.70
CA ASP A 76 8.29 -16.61 -8.66
C ASP A 76 8.17 -17.32 -10.04
N ALA A 77 9.23 -18.02 -10.49
CA ALA A 77 9.22 -18.79 -11.73
C ALA A 77 8.36 -20.07 -11.67
N TRP A 78 8.20 -20.69 -10.50
CA TRP A 78 7.45 -21.95 -10.34
C TRP A 78 5.93 -21.76 -10.37
N HIS A 79 5.43 -20.60 -9.94
CA HIS A 79 3.99 -20.38 -9.76
C HIS A 79 3.29 -19.64 -10.92
N GLY A 80 4.02 -19.25 -11.99
CA GLY A 80 3.42 -18.59 -13.15
C GLY A 80 2.80 -17.21 -12.87
N TYR A 81 3.02 -16.65 -11.67
CA TYR A 81 2.61 -15.29 -11.34
C TYR A 81 3.54 -14.29 -12.03
N ARG A 82 2.96 -13.29 -12.69
CA ARG A 82 3.72 -12.17 -13.28
C ARG A 82 4.20 -11.17 -12.22
N ASP A 83 3.80 -11.31 -10.96
CA ASP A 83 4.22 -10.44 -9.88
C ASP A 83 5.60 -10.85 -9.35
N HIS A 84 6.64 -10.24 -9.92
CA HIS A 84 8.02 -10.48 -9.52
C HIS A 84 8.36 -9.63 -8.30
N HIS A 85 8.52 -10.26 -7.14
CA HIS A 85 8.82 -9.59 -5.86
C HIS A 85 10.16 -8.83 -5.88
N SER A 86 11.01 -9.11 -6.88
CA SER A 86 12.26 -8.39 -7.15
C SER A 86 12.04 -6.99 -7.72
N GLU A 87 10.87 -6.71 -8.30
CA GLU A 87 10.54 -5.41 -8.90
C GLU A 87 9.94 -4.42 -7.92
N TRP A 88 9.48 -4.90 -6.77
CA TRP A 88 8.84 -4.08 -5.74
C TRP A 88 9.84 -3.06 -5.17
N PHE A 89 9.34 -1.85 -4.89
CA PHE A 89 10.14 -0.87 -4.16
C PHE A 89 9.95 -1.04 -2.66
N ALA A 90 10.98 -0.70 -1.89
CA ALA A 90 10.84 -0.52 -0.45
C ALA A 90 10.34 0.89 -0.12
N LEU A 91 9.61 1.02 0.99
CA LEU A 91 9.12 2.29 1.51
C LEU A 91 9.80 2.56 2.86
N PHE A 92 10.87 3.35 2.84
CA PHE A 92 11.61 3.69 4.03
C PHE A 92 10.97 4.89 4.72
N SER A 93 10.69 4.77 6.01
CA SER A 93 10.11 5.89 6.78
C SER A 93 11.09 7.05 6.85
N ASP A 94 10.60 8.28 6.68
CA ASP A 94 11.42 9.47 6.88
C ASP A 94 11.90 9.59 8.34
N LYS A 95 11.13 9.10 9.32
CA LYS A 95 11.50 9.17 10.74
C LYS A 95 12.71 8.31 11.07
N THR A 96 12.78 7.10 10.52
CA THR A 96 13.82 6.11 10.87
C THR A 96 14.88 5.94 9.79
N LYS A 97 14.60 6.42 8.56
CA LYS A 97 15.38 6.15 7.35
C LYS A 97 15.63 4.65 7.11
N LYS A 98 14.71 3.81 7.60
CA LYS A 98 14.77 2.35 7.57
C LYS A 98 13.43 1.76 7.14
N ASP A 99 13.46 0.46 6.86
CA ASP A 99 12.28 -0.37 6.55
C ASP A 99 11.47 -0.78 7.80
N CYS A 100 11.53 0.02 8.87
CA CYS A 100 10.83 -0.23 10.12
C CYS A 100 10.36 1.07 10.76
N LEU A 101 9.26 0.98 11.52
CA LEU A 101 8.66 2.08 12.23
C LEU A 101 7.95 1.56 13.49
N ASN A 102 8.21 2.18 14.64
CA ASN A 102 7.40 1.95 15.84
C ASN A 102 6.12 2.81 15.76
N VAL A 103 4.96 2.17 15.88
CA VAL A 103 3.62 2.78 15.84
C VAL A 103 2.91 2.35 17.11
N ASN A 104 2.72 3.28 18.05
CA ASN A 104 2.04 3.03 19.32
C ASN A 104 2.57 1.79 20.09
N GLY A 105 3.90 1.60 20.11
CA GLY A 105 4.52 0.45 20.77
C GLY A 105 4.69 -0.79 19.88
N LEU A 106 3.98 -0.89 18.75
CA LEU A 106 4.16 -1.98 17.78
C LEU A 106 5.24 -1.64 16.74
N ASN A 107 6.20 -2.53 16.54
CA ASN A 107 7.20 -2.38 15.46
C ASN A 107 6.66 -2.94 14.14
N ARG A 108 6.32 -2.07 13.19
CA ARG A 108 5.90 -2.43 11.83
C ARG A 108 7.11 -2.39 10.90
N THR A 109 7.21 -3.34 9.98
CA THR A 109 8.37 -3.48 9.07
C THR A 109 7.96 -3.88 7.66
N GLY A 110 8.89 -3.76 6.72
CA GLY A 110 8.76 -4.41 5.41
C GLY A 110 7.81 -3.73 4.45
N PHE A 111 7.60 -2.42 4.56
CA PHE A 111 6.64 -1.69 3.72
C PHE A 111 7.10 -1.64 2.26
N ARG A 112 6.19 -1.89 1.33
CA ARG A 112 6.48 -1.95 -0.11
C ARG A 112 5.52 -1.09 -0.92
N LEU A 113 5.99 -0.66 -2.09
CA LEU A 113 5.15 -0.22 -3.20
C LEU A 113 5.17 -1.33 -4.25
N HIS A 114 4.02 -1.96 -4.48
CA HIS A 114 3.90 -3.14 -5.34
C HIS A 114 2.49 -3.26 -5.95
N PRO A 115 2.28 -4.10 -6.98
CA PRO A 115 0.94 -4.35 -7.49
C PRO A 115 0.23 -5.48 -6.74
N LEU A 116 -1.08 -5.61 -6.94
CA LEU A 116 -1.74 -6.91 -6.88
C LEU A 116 -1.27 -7.80 -8.05
N ASN A 117 -1.49 -9.10 -7.93
CA ASN A 117 -1.28 -10.03 -9.04
C ASN A 117 -2.12 -9.61 -10.25
N SER A 118 -1.72 -10.08 -11.44
CA SER A 118 -2.41 -9.74 -12.70
C SER A 118 -3.87 -10.21 -12.76
N ASP A 119 -4.24 -11.20 -11.93
CA ASP A 119 -5.62 -11.70 -11.76
C ASP A 119 -6.40 -10.95 -10.67
N GLY A 120 -5.80 -9.93 -10.04
CA GLY A 120 -6.39 -9.15 -8.95
C GLY A 120 -6.26 -9.78 -7.56
N THR A 121 -5.59 -10.94 -7.43
CA THR A 121 -5.29 -11.55 -6.13
C THR A 121 -4.06 -10.91 -5.48
N GLY A 122 -3.78 -11.26 -4.22
CA GLY A 122 -2.65 -10.73 -3.45
C GLY A 122 -3.09 -10.05 -2.16
N VAL A 123 -2.11 -9.63 -1.36
CA VAL A 123 -2.34 -9.05 -0.03
C VAL A 123 -1.48 -7.82 0.19
N SER A 124 -1.93 -6.92 1.05
CA SER A 124 -1.21 -5.71 1.44
C SER A 124 -1.06 -5.63 2.94
N TRP A 125 0.03 -6.18 3.49
CA TRP A 125 0.27 -6.18 4.95
C TRP A 125 0.82 -4.82 5.46
N GLY A 126 0.17 -3.73 5.06
CA GLY A 126 0.62 -2.35 5.28
C GLY A 126 1.49 -1.78 4.18
N CYS A 127 1.47 -2.38 2.99
CA CYS A 127 2.11 -1.83 1.80
C CYS A 127 1.21 -0.78 1.14
N ILE A 128 1.75 -0.01 0.19
CA ILE A 128 0.93 0.71 -0.78
C ILE A 128 0.82 -0.20 -2.01
N THR A 129 -0.36 -0.80 -2.20
CA THR A 129 -0.55 -1.84 -3.21
C THR A 129 -1.42 -1.32 -4.33
N LEU A 130 -0.88 -1.20 -5.54
CA LEU A 130 -1.64 -0.77 -6.72
C LEU A 130 -2.62 -1.86 -7.13
N ARG A 131 -3.87 -1.49 -7.33
CA ARG A 131 -4.94 -2.44 -7.69
C ARG A 131 -4.73 -3.07 -9.06
N ARG A 132 -4.07 -2.36 -9.98
CA ARG A 132 -3.78 -2.83 -11.33
C ARG A 132 -2.29 -3.06 -11.50
N TYR A 133 -1.94 -4.28 -11.91
CA TYR A 133 -0.58 -4.65 -12.29
C TYR A 133 0.02 -3.68 -13.32
N SER A 134 -0.72 -3.34 -14.37
CA SER A 134 -0.26 -2.40 -15.41
C SER A 134 0.08 -1.01 -14.87
N ASP A 135 -0.66 -0.52 -13.88
CA ASP A 135 -0.43 0.79 -13.28
C ASP A 135 0.89 0.83 -12.52
N PHE A 136 1.24 -0.27 -11.84
CA PHE A 136 2.52 -0.40 -11.15
C PHE A 136 3.68 -0.37 -12.12
N HIS A 137 3.65 -1.16 -13.19
CA HIS A 137 4.75 -1.13 -14.18
C HIS A 137 4.83 0.20 -14.91
N HIS A 138 3.69 0.86 -15.15
CA HIS A 138 3.67 2.21 -15.68
C HIS A 138 4.39 3.19 -14.75
N LEU A 139 3.99 3.24 -13.47
CA LEU A 139 4.60 4.10 -12.45
C LEU A 139 6.09 3.76 -12.28
N ARG A 140 6.43 2.49 -12.08
CA ARG A 140 7.80 1.98 -11.91
C ARG A 140 8.71 2.43 -13.04
N ARG A 141 8.31 2.23 -14.30
CA ARG A 141 9.09 2.65 -15.46
C ARG A 141 9.36 4.17 -15.46
N LEU A 142 8.37 4.99 -15.10
CA LEU A 142 8.54 6.44 -15.03
C LEU A 142 9.44 6.87 -13.87
N LEU A 143 9.35 6.20 -12.72
CA LEU A 143 10.25 6.42 -11.59
C LEU A 143 11.70 6.09 -11.97
N LEU A 144 11.93 4.90 -12.55
CA LEU A 144 13.27 4.46 -12.97
C LEU A 144 13.86 5.40 -14.03
N LYS A 145 13.06 5.81 -15.03
CA LYS A 145 13.49 6.73 -16.08
C LYS A 145 13.92 8.09 -15.52
N ARG A 146 13.29 8.55 -14.44
CA ARG A 146 13.59 9.85 -13.83
C ARG A 146 14.91 9.85 -13.04
N GLY A 147 15.38 8.69 -12.59
CA GLY A 147 16.58 8.58 -11.76
C GLY A 147 16.30 8.80 -10.27
N THR A 148 17.30 8.49 -9.46
CA THR A 148 17.25 8.66 -8.00
C THR A 148 17.73 10.04 -7.56
N PHE A 149 17.43 10.39 -6.31
CA PHE A 149 17.93 11.57 -5.61
C PHE A 149 18.31 11.21 -4.16
N PRO A 150 19.26 11.94 -3.55
CA PRO A 150 19.67 11.66 -2.17
C PRO A 150 18.56 12.00 -1.18
N VAL A 151 18.35 11.12 -0.21
CA VAL A 151 17.41 11.32 0.89
C VAL A 151 18.05 12.26 1.94
N PRO A 152 17.40 13.38 2.32
CA PRO A 152 17.91 14.27 3.36
C PRO A 152 18.14 13.53 4.69
N GLY A 153 19.35 13.66 5.25
CA GLY A 153 19.74 12.93 6.48
C GLY A 153 19.78 11.41 6.34
N GLY A 154 19.81 10.89 5.12
CA GLY A 154 19.76 9.44 4.83
C GLY A 154 21.12 8.76 4.70
N ASN A 155 22.24 9.45 4.94
CA ASN A 155 23.60 8.90 4.89
C ASN A 155 23.91 8.07 3.62
N GLY A 156 23.66 8.66 2.45
CA GLY A 156 23.89 7.98 1.16
C GLY A 156 22.68 7.17 0.65
N LEU A 157 21.58 7.11 1.41
CA LEU A 157 20.31 6.57 0.92
C LEU A 157 19.81 7.37 -0.29
N MET A 158 19.48 6.64 -1.36
CA MET A 158 18.93 7.19 -2.60
C MET A 158 17.47 6.73 -2.76
N ALA A 159 16.63 7.62 -3.30
CA ALA A 159 15.21 7.34 -3.52
C ALA A 159 14.76 7.73 -4.93
N TRP A 160 13.79 6.98 -5.47
CA TRP A 160 13.13 7.24 -6.74
C TRP A 160 12.00 8.27 -6.59
N ALA A 161 11.32 8.27 -5.44
CA ALA A 161 10.22 9.18 -5.12
C ALA A 161 10.06 9.36 -3.61
N ARG A 162 9.31 10.40 -3.23
CA ARG A 162 8.76 10.59 -1.89
C ARG A 162 7.25 10.35 -1.95
N ILE A 163 6.69 9.64 -0.98
CA ILE A 163 5.25 9.49 -0.79
C ILE A 163 4.87 10.12 0.55
N ASP A 164 3.96 11.08 0.53
CA ASP A 164 3.36 11.63 1.75
C ASP A 164 2.00 10.95 1.99
N VAL A 165 1.91 10.16 3.06
CA VAL A 165 0.69 9.49 3.52
C VAL A 165 0.02 10.38 4.57
N ARG A 166 -1.17 10.89 4.27
CA ARG A 166 -1.90 11.87 5.08
C ARG A 166 -3.08 11.23 5.80
N SER A 167 -3.10 11.42 7.12
CA SER A 167 -4.24 11.32 8.03
C SER A 167 -3.75 11.72 9.43
N THR A 168 -4.67 11.87 10.37
CA THR A 168 -4.39 11.98 11.80
C THR A 168 -5.01 10.78 12.50
N PRO A 169 -4.24 9.70 12.77
CA PRO A 169 -4.77 8.51 13.42
C PRO A 169 -5.31 8.79 14.82
N ASP A 170 -6.48 8.25 15.13
CA ASP A 170 -6.97 8.06 16.49
C ASP A 170 -7.12 6.55 16.77
N PHE A 171 -6.08 5.96 17.36
CA PHE A 171 -6.04 4.53 17.63
C PHE A 171 -7.19 4.04 18.54
N SER A 172 -7.77 4.93 19.35
CA SER A 172 -8.92 4.58 20.18
C SER A 172 -10.19 4.30 19.36
N GLN A 173 -10.25 4.78 18.12
CA GLN A 173 -11.40 4.64 17.23
C GLN A 173 -11.33 3.42 16.32
N CYS A 174 -10.18 2.72 16.22
CA CYS A 174 -10.02 1.59 15.27
C CYS A 174 -11.18 0.59 15.33
N GLU A 175 -11.54 0.13 16.53
CA GLU A 175 -12.60 -0.85 16.71
C GLU A 175 -13.99 -0.30 16.41
N ALA A 176 -14.23 0.99 16.66
CA ALA A 176 -15.50 1.64 16.32
C ALA A 176 -15.65 1.79 14.79
N GLU A 177 -14.63 2.31 14.13
CA GLU A 177 -14.54 2.48 12.67
C GLU A 177 -14.69 1.15 11.92
N VAL A 178 -14.06 0.08 12.43
CA VAL A 178 -14.25 -1.26 11.85
C VAL A 178 -15.72 -1.67 11.93
N ARG A 179 -16.33 -1.60 13.13
CA ARG A 179 -17.71 -2.05 13.32
C ARG A 179 -18.66 -1.28 12.42
N GLU A 180 -18.47 0.03 12.29
CA GLU A 180 -19.29 0.86 11.40
C GLU A 180 -19.16 0.43 9.93
N LYS A 181 -17.94 0.16 9.46
CA LYS A 181 -17.69 -0.33 8.09
C LYS A 181 -18.34 -1.69 7.84
N GLU A 182 -18.20 -2.63 8.78
CA GLU A 182 -18.82 -3.95 8.66
C GLU A 182 -20.35 -3.87 8.61
N ASP A 183 -20.95 -3.03 9.45
CA ASP A 183 -22.41 -2.85 9.46
C ASP A 183 -22.90 -2.12 8.21
N ALA A 184 -22.13 -1.16 7.68
CA ALA A 184 -22.41 -0.54 6.39
C ALA A 184 -22.37 -1.55 5.25
N ASP A 185 -21.40 -2.46 5.23
CA ASP A 185 -21.29 -3.52 4.23
C ASP A 185 -22.42 -4.54 4.34
N LYS A 186 -22.84 -4.93 5.55
CA LYS A 186 -24.04 -5.77 5.77
C LYS A 186 -25.30 -5.08 5.23
N ARG A 187 -25.50 -3.80 5.53
CA ARG A 187 -26.65 -3.01 5.03
C ARG A 187 -26.66 -2.96 3.50
N ARG A 188 -25.51 -2.72 2.87
CA ARG A 188 -25.37 -2.71 1.40
C ARG A 188 -25.69 -4.08 0.79
N ALA A 189 -25.20 -5.17 1.40
CA ALA A 189 -25.48 -6.52 0.94
C ALA A 189 -26.98 -6.86 1.03
N GLN A 190 -27.65 -6.49 2.13
CA GLN A 190 -29.10 -6.67 2.30
C GLN A 190 -29.89 -5.87 1.27
N GLN A 191 -29.52 -4.61 1.02
CA GLN A 191 -30.15 -3.78 -0.01
C GLN A 191 -29.96 -4.35 -1.42
N ALA A 192 -28.76 -4.86 -1.72
CA ALA A 192 -28.48 -5.48 -3.01
C ALA A 192 -29.28 -6.78 -3.21
N LEU A 193 -29.45 -7.59 -2.16
CA LEU A 193 -30.27 -8.79 -2.20
C LEU A 193 -31.75 -8.45 -2.41
N LYS A 194 -32.28 -7.47 -1.66
CA LYS A 194 -33.67 -7.01 -1.79
C LYS A 194 -33.97 -6.49 -3.20
N LYS A 195 -33.07 -5.68 -3.77
CA LYS A 195 -33.20 -5.21 -5.16
C LYS A 195 -33.20 -6.35 -6.17
N ARG A 196 -32.39 -7.39 -5.96
CA ARG A 196 -32.34 -8.57 -6.84
C ARG A 196 -33.64 -9.37 -6.78
N THR A 197 -34.21 -9.55 -5.59
CA THR A 197 -35.50 -10.25 -5.43
C THR A 197 -36.65 -9.44 -6.05
N GLU A 198 -36.67 -8.12 -5.86
CA GLU A 198 -37.69 -7.24 -6.47
C GLU A 198 -37.57 -7.15 -8.00
N SER A 199 -36.37 -7.32 -8.57
CA SER A 199 -36.17 -7.33 -10.03
C SER A 199 -36.44 -8.68 -10.71
N ALA A 200 -36.66 -9.73 -9.91
CA ALA A 200 -36.95 -11.08 -10.40
C ALA A 200 -38.46 -11.42 -10.36
N GLU A 201 -39.28 -10.52 -9.79
CA GLU A 201 -40.74 -10.52 -9.81
C GLU A 201 -41.27 -9.62 -10.93
#